data_AF-A0A258BCK6-F1
#
_entry.id   AF-A0A258BCK6-F1
#
_cell.length_a   1.000
_cell.length_b   1.000
_cell.length_c   1.000
_cell.angle_alpha   90.00
_cell.angle_beta   90.00
_cell.angle_gamma   90.00
#
_symmetry.space_group_name_H-M   'P 1'
#
loop_
_entity.id
_entity.type
_entity.pdbx_description
1 polymer ?
#
loop_
_entity_poly.entity_id
_entity_poly.type
_entity_poly.pdbx_seq_one_letter_code
_entity_poly.pdbx_strand_id
1 'polypeptide(L)'
;MNIINFLLGSIFGESFIWVPILHIVVVILFGYRLISVRRPVGVVLAWFLIVVLFPLIGISLYILIGERPVGRKLTRKIIRMDREYAAISETMRQRHLADRAQLPPEGRALSLLAESKNGSPVTAGNQIQLFTNSLDILQDFINEINQAQHTLYLEFYIWALGGDADRVGEALIAAAKRGVKCKVLLDSLGSKDWFKSNWPARFRRSGIQVTEALPIQIGRFQFRRADLRLHRKIFVIDSHIVWTGSMNMVDPRTFKQDSG
;
A
#
# COMPACT_ATOMS: atom_id res chain seq x y z
N MET A 1 33.64 5.65 41.15
CA MET A 1 32.28 5.81 41.73
C MET A 1 31.48 4.57 41.32
N ASN A 2 31.28 3.62 42.24
CA ASN A 2 30.73 2.31 41.91
C ASN A 2 29.28 2.45 41.42
N ILE A 3 28.96 1.83 40.29
CA ILE A 3 27.59 1.74 39.74
C ILE A 3 26.58 1.25 40.81
N ILE A 4 27.04 0.40 41.74
CA ILE A 4 26.28 -0.07 42.89
C ILE A 4 25.87 1.08 43.83
N ASN A 5 26.76 2.06 44.09
CA ASN A 5 26.44 3.24 44.90
C ASN A 5 25.63 4.28 44.13
N PHE A 6 25.54 4.22 42.80
CA PHE A 6 24.60 5.04 42.04
C PHE A 6 23.21 4.39 41.98
N LEU A 7 23.16 3.06 41.93
CA LEU A 7 21.91 2.28 41.90
C LEU A 7 21.26 2.10 43.27
N LEU A 8 22.04 2.11 44.36
CA LEU A 8 21.57 1.95 45.74
C LEU A 8 21.83 3.20 46.61
N GLY A 9 22.53 4.22 46.11
CA GLY A 9 23.00 5.32 46.95
C GLY A 9 22.07 6.53 46.93
N SER A 10 21.83 7.00 48.15
CA SER A 10 21.25 8.30 48.45
C SER A 10 22.03 9.43 47.80
N ILE A 11 21.37 10.21 46.95
CA ILE A 11 21.82 11.55 46.60
C ILE A 11 21.10 12.48 47.58
N PHE A 12 21.84 13.18 48.44
CA PHE A 12 21.30 14.06 49.51
C PHE A 12 20.56 13.40 50.69
N GLY A 13 20.83 12.12 50.99
CA GLY A 13 20.25 11.45 52.18
C GLY A 13 18.85 10.86 51.99
N GLU A 14 18.26 10.99 50.79
CA GLU A 14 16.99 10.37 50.42
C GLU A 14 17.20 9.02 49.72
N SER A 15 16.45 7.99 50.14
CA SER A 15 16.55 6.61 49.64
C SER A 15 15.80 6.47 48.30
N PHE A 16 16.51 6.39 47.18
CA PHE A 16 15.90 6.21 45.85
C PHE A 16 15.47 4.76 45.54
N ILE A 17 15.04 3.99 46.54
CA ILE A 17 14.59 2.58 46.40
C ILE A 17 13.42 2.45 45.41
N TRP A 18 12.63 3.50 45.25
CA TRP A 18 11.52 3.56 44.30
C TRP A 18 11.95 3.55 42.83
N VAL A 19 13.17 4.02 42.51
CA VAL A 19 13.68 4.12 41.13
C VAL A 19 13.85 2.74 40.47
N PRO A 20 14.54 1.74 41.08
CA PRO A 20 14.63 0.41 40.49
C PRO A 20 13.28 -0.31 40.44
N ILE A 21 12.39 -0.08 41.41
CA ILE A 21 11.01 -0.64 41.38
C ILE A 21 10.23 -0.06 40.20
N LEU A 22 10.25 1.26 40.03
CA LEU A 22 9.60 1.94 38.90
C LEU A 22 10.18 1.46 37.56
N HIS A 23 11.50 1.28 37.49
CA HIS A 23 12.17 0.74 36.31
C HIS A 23 11.67 -0.66 35.94
N ILE A 24 11.61 -1.58 36.90
CA ILE A 24 11.11 -2.95 36.67
C ILE A 24 9.66 -2.93 36.19
N VAL A 25 8.80 -2.14 36.83
CA VAL A 25 7.39 -2.00 36.43
C VAL A 25 7.28 -1.50 34.98
N VAL A 26 8.05 -0.47 34.64
CA VAL A 26 8.07 0.11 33.29
C VAL A 26 8.54 -0.91 32.24
N VAL A 27 9.59 -1.69 32.53
CA VAL A 27 10.10 -2.74 31.62
C VAL A 27 9.07 -3.86 31.43
N ILE A 28 8.38 -4.29 32.50
CA ILE A 28 7.32 -5.31 32.42
C ILE A 28 6.14 -4.81 31.57
N LEU A 29 5.67 -3.59 31.81
CA LEU A 29 4.60 -2.97 31.03
C LEU A 29 5.00 -2.82 29.56
N PHE A 30 6.25 -2.44 29.30
CA PHE A 30 6.80 -2.35 27.95
C PHE A 30 6.89 -3.74 27.28
N GLY A 31 7.33 -4.76 28.01
CA GLY A 31 7.37 -6.15 27.53
C GLY A 31 5.98 -6.65 27.13
N TYR A 32 4.98 -6.43 28.00
CA TYR A 32 3.58 -6.74 27.69
C TYR A 32 3.10 -6.01 26.44
N ARG A 33 3.38 -4.70 26.35
CA ARG A 33 3.04 -3.90 25.18
C ARG A 33 3.67 -4.48 23.91
N LEU A 34 4.95 -4.83 23.95
CA LEU A 34 5.69 -5.32 22.80
C LEU A 34 5.16 -6.68 22.28
N ILE A 35 4.75 -7.57 23.19
CA ILE A 35 4.06 -8.83 22.88
C ILE A 35 2.68 -8.55 22.28
N SER A 36 1.91 -7.63 22.87
CA SER A 36 0.56 -7.28 22.41
C SER A 36 0.53 -6.72 20.98
N VAL A 37 1.59 -6.03 20.56
CA VAL A 37 1.70 -5.40 19.24
C VAL A 37 2.13 -6.41 18.15
N ARG A 38 2.41 -7.68 18.50
CA ARG A 38 2.75 -8.79 17.57
C ARG A 38 3.79 -8.40 16.52
N ARG A 39 4.89 -7.77 16.94
CA ARG A 39 5.99 -7.39 16.04
C ARG A 39 6.82 -8.61 15.63
N PRO A 40 7.54 -8.56 14.50
CA PRO A 40 8.54 -9.57 14.16
C PRO A 40 9.53 -9.74 15.31
N VAL A 41 9.92 -10.99 15.61
CA VAL A 41 10.72 -11.34 16.80
C VAL A 41 12.01 -10.51 16.88
N GLY A 42 12.71 -10.29 15.76
CA GLY A 42 13.91 -9.45 15.76
C GLY A 42 13.67 -7.99 16.16
N VAL A 43 12.54 -7.40 15.78
CA VAL A 43 12.18 -6.02 16.15
C VAL A 43 11.83 -5.94 17.64
N VAL A 44 11.15 -6.96 18.16
CA VAL A 44 10.86 -7.10 19.60
C VAL A 44 12.17 -7.14 20.39
N LEU A 45 13.10 -8.02 20.01
CA LEU A 45 14.37 -8.19 20.72
C LEU A 45 15.23 -6.92 20.69
N ALA A 46 15.30 -6.22 19.55
CA ALA A 46 16.05 -4.97 19.43
C ALA A 46 15.51 -3.87 20.36
N TRP A 47 14.18 -3.65 20.39
CA TRP A 47 13.58 -2.67 21.29
C TRP A 47 13.67 -3.07 22.75
N PHE A 48 13.52 -4.36 23.05
CA PHE A 48 13.67 -4.88 24.40
C PHE A 48 15.09 -4.62 24.93
N LEU A 49 16.12 -4.91 24.14
CA LEU A 49 17.52 -4.66 24.49
C LEU A 49 17.79 -3.17 24.77
N ILE A 50 17.32 -2.27 23.90
CA ILE A 50 17.49 -0.82 24.08
C ILE A 50 16.80 -0.33 25.36
N VAL A 51 15.59 -0.80 25.65
CA VAL A 51 14.84 -0.39 26.85
C VAL A 51 15.44 -0.98 28.13
N VAL A 52 15.97 -2.21 28.10
CA VAL A 52 16.65 -2.80 29.25
C VAL A 52 17.95 -2.05 29.58
N LEU A 53 18.74 -1.67 28.57
CA LEU A 53 20.00 -0.96 28.76
C LEU A 53 19.81 0.53 29.06
N PHE A 54 18.83 1.16 28.42
CA PHE A 54 18.56 2.60 28.49
C PHE A 54 17.06 2.86 28.55
N PRO A 55 16.38 2.66 29.68
CA PRO A 55 14.92 2.68 29.78
C PRO A 55 14.28 3.99 29.32
N LEU A 56 14.76 5.14 29.82
CA LEU A 56 14.19 6.45 29.47
C LEU A 56 14.39 6.77 27.98
N ILE A 57 15.60 6.55 27.47
CA ILE A 57 15.94 6.81 26.07
C ILE A 57 15.20 5.83 25.15
N GLY A 58 15.24 4.54 25.47
CA GLY A 58 14.62 3.46 24.70
C GLY A 58 13.11 3.61 24.59
N ILE A 59 12.43 3.96 25.68
CA ILE A 59 10.98 4.18 25.66
C ILE A 59 10.66 5.44 24.87
N SER A 60 11.42 6.52 25.05
CA SER A 60 11.24 7.75 24.28
C SER A 60 11.39 7.49 22.78
N LEU A 61 12.44 6.76 22.38
CA LEU A 61 12.67 6.35 20.99
C LEU A 61 11.59 5.40 20.47
N TYR A 62 11.10 4.47 21.30
CA TYR A 62 10.03 3.55 20.92
C TYR A 62 8.72 4.30 20.67
N ILE A 63 8.37 5.22 21.57
CA ILE A 63 7.19 6.06 21.42
C ILE A 63 7.30 6.87 20.14
N LEU A 64 8.47 7.41 19.80
CA LEU A 64 8.68 8.21 18.60
C LEU A 64 8.65 7.40 17.29
N ILE A 65 9.35 6.25 17.25
CA ILE A 65 9.69 5.52 16.01
C ILE A 65 9.16 4.07 16.00
N GLY A 66 9.10 3.41 17.16
CA GLY A 66 8.74 1.99 17.30
C GLY A 66 7.25 1.69 17.05
N GLU A 67 6.37 2.61 17.42
CA GLU A 67 4.96 2.55 17.07
C GLU A 67 4.58 3.55 15.99
N ARG A 68 4.45 3.04 14.76
CA ARG A 68 3.95 3.78 13.60
C ARG A 68 2.48 3.42 13.30
N PRO A 69 1.49 3.95 14.06
CA PRO A 69 0.08 3.74 13.74
C PRO A 69 -0.25 4.39 12.40
N VAL A 70 -1.06 3.70 11.61
CA VAL A 70 -1.56 4.14 10.29
C VAL A 70 -2.55 5.34 10.43
N GLY A 71 -3.02 5.59 11.66
CA GLY A 71 -3.92 6.69 12.02
C GLY A 71 -5.39 6.25 12.03
N ARG A 72 -6.15 6.75 13.01
CA ARG A 72 -7.54 6.31 13.29
C ARG A 72 -8.47 6.39 12.07
N LYS A 73 -8.34 7.44 11.24
CA LYS A 73 -9.18 7.63 10.05
C LYS A 73 -8.95 6.54 9.00
N LEU A 74 -7.69 6.23 8.70
CA LEU A 74 -7.34 5.20 7.72
C LEU A 74 -7.65 3.80 8.29
N THR A 75 -7.40 3.55 9.58
CA THR A 75 -7.83 2.30 10.22
C THR A 75 -9.33 2.07 10.13
N ARG A 76 -10.17 3.08 10.45
CA ARG A 76 -11.63 2.98 10.30
C ARG A 76 -12.05 2.71 8.85
N LYS A 77 -11.38 3.36 7.89
CA LYS A 77 -11.62 3.13 6.46
C LYS A 77 -11.28 1.69 6.06
N ILE A 78 -10.13 1.17 6.49
CA ILE A 78 -9.72 -0.22 6.25
C ILE A 78 -10.75 -1.20 6.83
N ILE A 79 -11.14 -1.04 8.09
CA ILE A 79 -12.13 -1.92 8.75
C ILE A 79 -13.49 -1.88 8.03
N ARG A 80 -13.94 -0.70 7.58
CA ARG A 80 -15.18 -0.58 6.80
C ARG A 80 -15.05 -1.33 5.47
N MET A 81 -13.97 -1.10 4.74
CA MET A 81 -13.73 -1.73 3.44
C MET A 81 -13.61 -3.24 3.58
N ASP A 82 -12.98 -3.74 4.64
CA ASP A 82 -12.80 -5.17 4.91
C ASP A 82 -14.12 -5.94 4.91
N ARG A 83 -15.19 -5.36 5.48
CA ARG A 83 -16.54 -5.96 5.44
C ARG A 83 -17.12 -6.02 4.02
N GLU A 84 -16.99 -4.92 3.26
CA GLU A 84 -17.46 -4.85 1.88
C GLU A 84 -16.69 -5.85 0.99
N TYR A 85 -15.37 -5.93 1.16
CA TYR A 85 -14.51 -6.91 0.49
C TYR A 85 -14.87 -8.35 0.87
N ALA A 86 -15.09 -8.65 2.15
CA ALA A 86 -15.45 -10.00 2.59
C ALA A 86 -16.74 -10.50 1.93
N ALA A 87 -17.75 -9.63 1.79
CA ALA A 87 -19.00 -9.98 1.10
C ALA A 87 -18.80 -10.23 -0.41
N ILE A 88 -17.98 -9.40 -1.07
CA ILE A 88 -17.64 -9.58 -2.49
C ILE A 88 -16.87 -10.89 -2.67
N SER A 89 -15.83 -11.13 -1.86
CA SER A 89 -15.02 -12.33 -1.88
C SER A 89 -15.84 -13.59 -1.67
N GLU A 90 -16.77 -13.60 -0.70
CA GLU A 90 -17.68 -14.73 -0.49
C GLU A 90 -18.56 -15.00 -1.69
N THR A 91 -19.16 -13.95 -2.27
CA THR A 91 -19.98 -14.09 -3.48
C THR A 91 -19.19 -14.68 -4.64
N MET A 92 -17.94 -14.23 -4.82
CA MET A 92 -17.06 -14.76 -5.85
C MET A 92 -16.70 -16.23 -5.57
N ARG A 93 -16.41 -16.61 -4.32
CA ARG A 93 -16.11 -18.01 -3.95
C ARG A 93 -17.25 -18.95 -4.32
N GLN A 94 -18.48 -18.55 -4.01
CA GLN A 94 -19.65 -19.36 -4.35
C GLN A 94 -19.83 -19.47 -5.86
N ARG A 95 -19.61 -18.38 -6.61
CA ARG A 95 -19.70 -18.38 -8.08
C ARG A 95 -18.66 -19.29 -8.74
N HIS A 96 -17.44 -19.34 -8.22
CA HIS A 96 -16.30 -20.02 -8.83
C HIS A 96 -15.88 -21.30 -8.10
N LEU A 97 -16.78 -21.88 -7.30
CA LEU A 97 -16.48 -23.08 -6.52
C LEU A 97 -16.04 -24.26 -7.40
N ALA A 98 -16.68 -24.43 -8.56
CA ALA A 98 -16.40 -25.50 -9.51
C ALA A 98 -15.06 -25.32 -10.25
N ASP A 99 -14.57 -24.09 -10.39
CA ASP A 99 -13.35 -23.78 -11.15
C ASP A 99 -12.11 -24.41 -10.51
N ARG A 100 -12.15 -24.58 -9.18
CA ARG A 100 -11.06 -25.22 -8.44
C ARG A 100 -10.86 -26.69 -8.81
N ALA A 101 -11.90 -27.38 -9.23
CA ALA A 101 -11.80 -28.77 -9.70
C ALA A 101 -11.07 -28.87 -11.05
N GLN A 102 -11.09 -27.79 -11.84
CA GLN A 102 -10.43 -27.70 -13.15
C GLN A 102 -8.92 -27.44 -13.03
N LEU A 103 -8.43 -27.10 -11.83
CA LEU A 103 -7.01 -26.87 -11.61
C LEU A 103 -6.22 -28.18 -11.63
N PRO A 104 -5.01 -28.16 -12.22
CA PRO A 104 -4.07 -29.25 -12.09
C PRO A 104 -3.69 -29.44 -10.61
N PRO A 105 -3.30 -30.66 -10.19
CA PRO A 105 -3.01 -30.96 -8.78
C PRO A 105 -2.04 -29.98 -8.11
N GLU A 106 -1.03 -29.52 -8.84
CA GLU A 106 0.01 -28.57 -8.40
C GLU A 106 -0.59 -27.19 -8.08
N GLY A 107 -1.62 -26.77 -8.82
CA GLY A 107 -2.28 -25.47 -8.65
C GLY A 107 -3.21 -25.40 -7.44
N ARG A 108 -3.62 -26.55 -6.88
CA ARG A 108 -4.61 -26.60 -5.78
C ARG A 108 -4.07 -26.04 -4.47
N ALA A 109 -2.79 -26.29 -4.17
CA ALA A 109 -2.14 -25.75 -2.98
C ALA A 109 -2.01 -24.22 -3.06
N LEU A 110 -1.66 -23.69 -4.24
CA LEU A 110 -1.59 -22.25 -4.49
C LEU A 110 -2.97 -21.59 -4.42
N SER A 111 -4.00 -22.26 -4.96
CA SER A 111 -5.40 -21.83 -4.85
C SER A 111 -5.84 -21.68 -3.39
N LEU A 112 -5.58 -22.70 -2.56
CA LEU A 112 -5.86 -22.66 -1.11
C LEU A 112 -5.14 -21.51 -0.41
N LEU A 113 -3.86 -21.33 -0.72
CA LEU A 113 -3.05 -20.28 -0.11
C LEU A 113 -3.60 -18.89 -0.48
N ALA A 114 -3.87 -18.65 -1.76
CA ALA A 114 -4.42 -17.39 -2.26
C ALA A 114 -5.79 -17.08 -1.62
N GLU A 115 -6.67 -18.08 -1.54
CA GLU A 115 -8.00 -17.96 -0.97
C GLU A 115 -7.93 -17.69 0.56
N SER A 116 -7.05 -18.36 1.29
CA SER A 116 -6.90 -18.20 2.74
C SER A 116 -6.43 -16.81 3.18
N LYS A 117 -5.66 -16.12 2.31
CA LYS A 117 -5.07 -14.81 2.63
C LYS A 117 -5.92 -13.65 2.13
N ASN A 118 -6.47 -13.77 0.93
CA ASN A 118 -7.11 -12.66 0.22
C ASN A 118 -8.61 -12.88 -0.04
N GLY A 119 -9.16 -14.03 0.37
CA GLY A 119 -10.56 -14.39 0.17
C GLY A 119 -11.00 -14.56 -1.28
N SER A 120 -10.10 -14.34 -2.24
CA SER A 120 -10.41 -14.39 -3.67
C SER A 120 -10.30 -15.83 -4.17
N PRO A 121 -11.34 -16.40 -4.79
CA PRO A 121 -11.24 -17.73 -5.38
C PRO A 121 -10.37 -17.71 -6.63
N VAL A 122 -9.96 -18.90 -7.04
CA VAL A 122 -9.44 -19.12 -8.39
C VAL A 122 -10.58 -19.09 -9.40
N THR A 123 -10.27 -18.64 -10.61
CA THR A 123 -11.20 -18.64 -11.74
C THR A 123 -10.57 -19.40 -12.90
N ALA A 124 -11.37 -20.17 -13.61
CA ALA A 124 -10.92 -20.93 -14.78
C ALA A 124 -11.28 -20.20 -16.10
N GLY A 125 -10.71 -20.65 -17.22
CA GLY A 125 -11.02 -20.10 -18.55
C GLY A 125 -10.31 -18.79 -18.90
N ASN A 126 -9.35 -18.34 -18.09
CA ASN A 126 -8.57 -17.13 -18.38
C ASN A 126 -7.51 -17.40 -19.46
N GLN A 127 -7.35 -16.47 -20.39
CA GLN A 127 -6.20 -16.40 -21.29
C GLN A 127 -5.18 -15.43 -20.72
N ILE A 128 -3.90 -15.82 -20.72
CA ILE A 128 -2.81 -15.00 -20.19
C ILE A 128 -1.77 -14.80 -21.29
N GLN A 129 -1.38 -13.55 -21.51
CA GLN A 129 -0.30 -13.17 -22.41
C GLN A 129 0.73 -12.34 -21.64
N LEU A 130 2.01 -12.67 -21.83
CA LEU A 130 3.12 -11.95 -21.22
C LEU A 130 3.66 -10.90 -22.18
N PHE A 131 3.81 -9.67 -21.68
CA PHE A 131 4.39 -8.56 -22.41
C PHE A 131 5.70 -8.14 -21.74
N THR A 132 6.72 -7.86 -22.55
CA THR A 132 8.08 -7.54 -22.07
C THR A 132 8.58 -6.18 -22.52
N ASN A 133 7.94 -5.57 -23.53
CA ASN A 133 8.32 -4.26 -24.06
C ASN A 133 7.33 -3.17 -23.62
N SER A 134 7.83 -2.18 -22.88
CA SER A 134 7.00 -1.09 -22.37
C SER A 134 6.40 -0.18 -23.45
N LEU A 135 7.09 0.03 -24.57
CA LEU A 135 6.57 0.87 -25.66
C LEU A 135 5.39 0.19 -26.36
N ASP A 136 5.49 -1.11 -26.61
CA ASP A 136 4.41 -1.90 -27.20
C ASP A 136 3.19 -1.91 -26.28
N ILE A 137 3.39 -2.10 -24.96
CA ILE A 137 2.31 -2.04 -23.97
C ILE A 137 1.59 -0.68 -23.98
N LEU A 138 2.31 0.43 -24.12
CA LEU A 138 1.67 1.76 -24.19
C LEU A 138 0.84 1.94 -25.47
N GLN A 139 1.29 1.40 -26.61
CA GLN A 139 0.49 1.41 -27.83
C GLN A 139 -0.75 0.50 -27.69
N ASP A 140 -0.60 -0.67 -27.09
CA ASP A 140 -1.71 -1.59 -26.82
C ASP A 140 -2.73 -0.95 -25.88
N PHE A 141 -2.30 -0.25 -24.83
CA PHE A 141 -3.20 0.52 -23.97
C PHE A 141 -4.02 1.53 -24.78
N ILE A 142 -3.40 2.28 -25.70
CA ILE A 142 -4.12 3.23 -26.55
C ILE A 142 -5.15 2.50 -27.42
N ASN A 143 -4.77 1.38 -28.02
CA ASN A 143 -5.65 0.58 -28.88
C ASN A 143 -6.86 0.03 -28.10
N GLU A 144 -6.62 -0.52 -26.90
CA GLU A 144 -7.65 -1.04 -26.01
C GLU A 144 -8.60 0.07 -25.53
N ILE A 145 -8.06 1.24 -25.16
CA ILE A 145 -8.87 2.40 -24.75
C ILE A 145 -9.75 2.90 -25.90
N ASN A 146 -9.25 2.86 -27.13
CA ASN A 146 -10.02 3.25 -28.30
C ASN A 146 -11.16 2.26 -28.60
N GLN A 147 -10.97 0.98 -28.31
CA GLN A 147 -11.96 -0.08 -28.51
C GLN A 147 -12.95 -0.23 -27.36
N ALA A 148 -12.62 0.27 -26.16
CA ALA A 148 -13.48 0.16 -24.98
C ALA A 148 -14.85 0.82 -25.15
N GLN A 149 -15.89 0.16 -24.62
CA GLN A 149 -17.29 0.51 -24.80
C GLN A 149 -18.00 0.96 -23.52
N HIS A 150 -17.57 0.49 -22.34
CA HIS A 150 -18.34 0.66 -21.10
C HIS A 150 -17.55 1.30 -19.97
N THR A 151 -16.41 0.73 -19.59
CA THR A 151 -15.67 1.12 -18.39
C THR A 151 -14.17 1.00 -18.56
N LEU A 152 -13.44 1.98 -18.04
CA LEU A 152 -11.98 1.99 -17.95
C LEU A 152 -11.58 2.34 -16.52
N TYR A 153 -10.98 1.40 -15.80
CA TYR A 153 -10.54 1.59 -14.41
C TYR A 153 -9.03 1.38 -14.29
N LEU A 154 -8.32 2.43 -13.88
CA LEU A 154 -6.87 2.46 -13.81
C LEU A 154 -6.41 2.77 -12.39
N GLU A 155 -5.44 1.99 -11.89
CA GLU A 155 -4.65 2.35 -10.72
C GLU A 155 -3.17 2.19 -10.97
N PHE A 156 -2.38 3.21 -10.66
CA PHE A 156 -0.92 3.22 -10.87
C PHE A 156 -0.19 3.95 -9.74
N TYR A 157 1.01 3.48 -9.43
CA TYR A 157 1.93 4.19 -8.52
C TYR A 157 2.49 5.45 -9.18
N ILE A 158 3.03 5.32 -10.39
CA ILE A 158 3.59 6.44 -11.15
C ILE A 158 2.80 6.59 -12.45
N TRP A 159 2.33 7.82 -12.69
CA TRP A 159 2.01 8.35 -13.99
C TRP A 159 2.96 9.51 -14.26
N ALA A 160 3.86 9.36 -15.23
CA ALA A 160 4.82 10.40 -15.60
C ALA A 160 4.28 11.29 -16.72
N LEU A 161 4.83 12.50 -16.82
CA LEU A 161 4.51 13.44 -17.89
C LEU A 161 5.31 13.10 -19.15
N GLY A 162 4.74 13.37 -20.31
CA GLY A 162 5.40 13.26 -21.61
C GLY A 162 5.33 11.87 -22.25
N GLY A 163 5.76 11.82 -23.51
CA GLY A 163 5.85 10.59 -24.28
C GLY A 163 4.50 9.89 -24.51
N ASP A 164 4.54 8.57 -24.64
CA ASP A 164 3.35 7.75 -24.87
C ASP A 164 2.42 7.68 -23.64
N ALA A 165 2.90 7.98 -22.43
CA ALA A 165 2.06 8.09 -21.24
C ALA A 165 1.02 9.25 -21.35
N ASP A 166 1.41 10.36 -21.99
CA ASP A 166 0.49 11.46 -22.29
C ASP A 166 -0.50 11.06 -23.39
N ARG A 167 -0.07 10.28 -24.39
CA ARG A 167 -0.96 9.76 -25.45
C ARG A 167 -2.02 8.80 -24.90
N VAL A 168 -1.68 7.97 -23.92
CA VAL A 168 -2.66 7.17 -23.15
C VAL A 168 -3.67 8.09 -22.45
N GLY A 169 -3.20 9.21 -21.86
CA GLY A 169 -4.07 10.21 -21.25
C GLY A 169 -5.04 10.86 -22.23
N GLU A 170 -4.59 11.20 -23.44
CA GLU A 170 -5.46 11.71 -24.51
C GLU A 170 -6.49 10.67 -24.97
N ALA A 171 -6.08 9.40 -25.10
CA ALA A 171 -6.99 8.32 -25.46
C ALA A 171 -8.11 8.16 -24.41
N LEU A 172 -7.78 8.25 -23.11
CA LEU A 172 -8.79 8.22 -22.05
C LEU A 172 -9.77 9.40 -22.13
N ILE A 173 -9.28 10.60 -22.44
CA ILE A 173 -10.14 11.78 -22.64
C ILE A 173 -11.09 11.53 -23.81
N ALA A 174 -10.60 10.98 -24.92
CA ALA A 174 -11.42 10.61 -26.07
C ALA A 174 -12.48 9.57 -25.67
N ALA A 175 -12.11 8.51 -24.95
CA ALA A 175 -13.04 7.48 -24.48
C ALA A 175 -14.13 8.04 -23.55
N ALA A 176 -13.76 8.91 -22.60
CA ALA A 176 -14.71 9.56 -21.72
C ALA A 176 -15.72 10.43 -22.51
N LYS A 177 -15.26 11.14 -23.55
CA LYS A 177 -16.14 11.91 -24.45
C LYS A 177 -17.08 11.03 -25.27
N ARG A 178 -16.70 9.79 -25.59
CA ARG A 178 -17.59 8.80 -26.22
C ARG A 178 -18.63 8.21 -25.24
N GLY A 179 -18.54 8.53 -23.94
CA GLY A 179 -19.45 8.03 -22.91
C GLY A 179 -18.90 6.87 -22.07
N VAL A 180 -17.66 6.45 -22.30
CA VAL A 180 -17.03 5.37 -21.53
C VAL A 180 -16.72 5.85 -20.11
N LYS A 181 -17.15 5.10 -19.10
CA LYS A 181 -16.95 5.47 -17.69
C LYS A 181 -15.51 5.24 -17.26
N CYS A 182 -14.78 6.33 -17.10
CA CYS A 182 -13.37 6.29 -16.73
C CYS A 182 -13.14 6.64 -15.25
N LYS A 183 -12.38 5.80 -14.54
CA LYS A 183 -11.87 6.10 -13.19
C LYS A 183 -10.37 5.89 -13.13
N VAL A 184 -9.67 6.85 -12.54
CA VAL A 184 -8.21 6.85 -12.42
C VAL A 184 -7.83 7.09 -10.97
N LEU A 185 -7.07 6.17 -10.38
CA LEU A 185 -6.57 6.22 -9.02
C LEU A 185 -5.04 6.26 -9.03
N LEU A 186 -4.44 7.39 -8.66
CA LEU A 186 -2.98 7.54 -8.70
C LEU A 186 -2.41 7.81 -7.32
N ASP A 187 -1.23 7.25 -7.06
CA ASP A 187 -0.48 7.50 -5.85
C ASP A 187 0.00 8.96 -5.76
N SER A 188 -0.32 9.65 -4.66
CA SER A 188 0.07 11.05 -4.41
C SER A 188 1.58 11.30 -4.51
N LEU A 189 2.42 10.40 -4.00
CA LEU A 189 3.87 10.54 -4.00
C LEU A 189 4.45 10.19 -5.37
N GLY A 190 4.10 9.01 -5.89
CA GLY A 190 4.65 8.51 -7.14
C GLY A 190 4.24 9.33 -8.36
N SER A 191 3.05 9.92 -8.34
CA SER A 191 2.49 10.73 -9.43
C SER A 191 2.41 12.23 -9.09
N LYS A 192 3.28 12.71 -8.18
CA LYS A 192 3.27 14.10 -7.68
C LYS A 192 3.34 15.15 -8.79
N ASP A 193 4.20 14.95 -9.77
CA ASP A 193 4.37 15.92 -10.87
C ASP A 193 3.16 15.92 -11.81
N TRP A 194 2.56 14.76 -12.03
CA TRP A 194 1.29 14.65 -12.75
C TRP A 194 0.17 15.40 -12.03
N PHE A 195 0.04 15.24 -10.70
CA PHE A 195 -0.96 15.97 -9.91
C PHE A 195 -0.75 17.49 -9.89
N LYS A 196 0.49 17.97 -10.06
CA LYS A 196 0.81 19.40 -10.16
C LYS A 196 0.63 19.98 -11.57
N SER A 197 0.54 19.13 -12.58
CA SER A 197 0.34 19.54 -13.97
C SER A 197 -1.11 19.94 -14.26
N ASN A 198 -1.42 20.22 -15.53
CA ASN A 198 -2.79 20.48 -15.97
C ASN A 198 -3.65 19.20 -16.09
N TRP A 199 -3.04 18.01 -16.07
CA TRP A 199 -3.72 16.74 -16.35
C TRP A 199 -4.92 16.43 -15.43
N PRO A 200 -4.85 16.60 -14.10
CA PRO A 200 -6.01 16.36 -13.23
C PRO A 200 -7.22 17.21 -13.62
N ALA A 201 -6.99 18.47 -13.98
CA ALA A 201 -8.05 19.38 -14.42
C ALA A 201 -8.60 19.00 -15.80
N ARG A 202 -7.72 18.55 -16.73
CA ARG A 202 -8.15 18.04 -18.04
C ARG A 202 -9.03 16.80 -17.91
N PHE A 203 -8.61 15.83 -17.11
CA PHE A 203 -9.35 14.60 -16.86
C PHE A 203 -10.71 14.87 -16.22
N ARG A 204 -10.76 15.70 -15.17
CA ARG A 204 -12.04 16.04 -14.52
C ARG A 204 -12.99 16.76 -15.47
N ARG A 205 -12.49 17.69 -16.29
CA ARG A 205 -13.30 18.41 -17.29
C ARG A 205 -13.84 17.50 -18.40
N SER A 206 -13.16 16.40 -18.72
CA SER A 206 -13.64 15.42 -19.68
C SER A 206 -14.55 14.34 -19.06
N GLY A 207 -14.92 14.46 -17.78
CA GLY A 207 -15.79 13.50 -17.09
C GLY A 207 -15.08 12.30 -16.48
N ILE A 208 -13.74 12.27 -16.47
CA ILE A 208 -12.96 11.19 -15.84
C ILE A 208 -12.92 11.41 -14.32
N GLN A 209 -13.24 10.37 -13.55
CA GLN A 209 -13.14 10.42 -12.09
C GLN A 209 -11.70 10.18 -11.64
N VAL A 210 -11.02 11.24 -11.19
CA VAL A 210 -9.64 11.16 -10.70
C VAL A 210 -9.60 11.18 -9.17
N THR A 211 -9.01 10.16 -8.58
CA THR A 211 -8.79 10.04 -7.13
C THR A 211 -7.30 10.00 -6.81
N GLU A 212 -6.89 10.84 -5.86
CA GLU A 212 -5.54 10.81 -5.29
C GLU A 212 -5.48 9.78 -4.14
N ALA A 213 -4.62 8.77 -4.30
CA ALA A 213 -4.38 7.74 -3.30
C ALA A 213 -3.34 8.20 -2.29
N LEU A 214 -3.65 7.98 -1.01
CA LEU A 214 -2.74 8.20 0.12
C LEU A 214 -2.10 9.60 0.08
N PRO A 215 -2.90 10.69 0.08
CA PRO A 215 -2.37 12.05 0.00
C PRO A 215 -1.42 12.34 1.16
N ILE A 216 -0.28 12.97 0.85
CA ILE A 216 0.70 13.37 1.87
C ILE A 216 0.16 14.59 2.62
N GLN A 217 -0.13 14.44 3.91
CA GLN A 217 -0.63 15.52 4.76
C GLN A 217 0.50 16.09 5.63
N ILE A 218 1.03 17.26 5.24
CA ILE A 218 2.06 17.99 6.02
C ILE A 218 1.46 18.43 7.37
N GLY A 219 2.24 18.33 8.45
CA GLY A 219 1.86 18.79 9.79
C GLY A 219 1.01 17.82 10.63
N ARG A 220 0.67 16.64 10.14
CA ARG A 220 0.02 15.59 10.94
C ARG A 220 1.03 14.52 11.35
N PHE A 221 0.87 13.94 12.54
CA PHE A 221 1.59 12.75 13.03
C PHE A 221 1.49 11.50 12.11
N GLN A 222 0.81 11.61 10.96
CA GLN A 222 0.64 10.60 9.93
C GLN A 222 1.87 10.37 9.05
N PHE A 223 2.96 11.14 9.21
CA PHE A 223 4.27 10.81 8.61
C PHE A 223 4.80 9.43 9.00
N ARG A 224 4.25 8.84 10.07
CA ARG A 224 4.68 7.54 10.60
C ARG A 224 4.56 6.39 9.61
N ARG A 225 3.67 6.46 8.62
CA ARG A 225 3.49 5.40 7.62
C ARG A 225 3.53 5.93 6.17
N ALA A 226 4.41 6.90 5.88
CA ALA A 226 4.61 7.38 4.51
C ALA A 226 5.10 6.27 3.55
N ASP A 227 5.66 5.19 4.09
CA ASP A 227 5.99 3.95 3.38
C ASP A 227 4.77 3.22 2.80
N LEU A 228 3.58 3.42 3.37
CA LEU A 228 2.35 2.86 2.79
C LEU A 228 1.95 3.67 1.56
N ARG A 229 2.18 3.10 0.39
CA ARG A 229 1.85 3.67 -0.92
C ARG A 229 1.03 2.70 -1.78
N LEU A 230 0.31 3.23 -2.75
CA LEU A 230 -0.38 2.44 -3.77
C LEU A 230 0.66 1.96 -4.79
N HIS A 231 1.17 0.73 -4.62
CA HIS A 231 2.14 0.13 -5.55
C HIS A 231 1.54 -0.75 -6.64
N ARG A 232 0.22 -0.88 -6.68
CA ARG A 232 -0.47 -1.66 -7.72
C ARG A 232 -0.42 -0.92 -9.05
N LYS A 233 -0.37 -1.70 -10.13
CA LYS A 233 -0.52 -1.25 -11.52
C LYS A 233 -1.56 -2.16 -12.13
N ILE A 234 -2.79 -1.69 -12.18
CA ILE A 234 -3.92 -2.46 -12.68
C ILE A 234 -4.70 -1.57 -13.63
N PHE A 235 -5.02 -2.11 -14.79
CA PHE A 235 -5.91 -1.47 -15.76
C PHE A 235 -6.96 -2.48 -16.20
N VAL A 236 -8.22 -2.21 -15.84
CA VAL A 236 -9.39 -3.03 -16.19
C VAL A 236 -10.19 -2.32 -17.28
N ILE A 237 -10.47 -3.05 -18.36
CA ILE A 237 -11.26 -2.59 -19.50
C ILE A 237 -12.52 -3.45 -19.59
N ASP A 238 -13.67 -2.79 -19.60
CA ASP A 238 -15.00 -3.39 -19.77
C ASP A 238 -15.32 -4.59 -18.86
N SER A 239 -14.61 -4.74 -17.74
CA SER A 239 -14.69 -5.90 -16.83
C SER A 239 -14.34 -7.25 -17.48
N HIS A 240 -13.65 -7.24 -18.62
CA HIS A 240 -13.25 -8.45 -19.37
C HIS A 240 -11.74 -8.56 -19.61
N ILE A 241 -11.03 -7.44 -19.73
CA ILE A 241 -9.58 -7.42 -19.92
C ILE A 241 -8.93 -6.78 -18.70
N VAL A 242 -7.84 -7.38 -18.22
CA VAL A 242 -7.02 -6.83 -17.13
C VAL A 242 -5.54 -6.85 -17.50
N TRP A 243 -4.92 -5.69 -17.39
CA TRP A 243 -3.47 -5.53 -17.43
C TRP A 243 -2.94 -5.39 -16.01
N THR A 244 -1.88 -6.12 -15.71
CA THR A 244 -1.20 -6.06 -14.41
C THR A 244 0.27 -6.41 -14.57
N GLY A 245 1.13 -5.89 -13.69
CA GLY A 245 2.56 -6.15 -13.73
C GLY A 245 3.38 -5.12 -12.96
N SER A 246 4.66 -5.00 -13.32
CA SER A 246 5.60 -4.07 -12.70
C SER A 246 5.66 -2.70 -13.39
N MET A 247 5.17 -2.60 -14.63
CA MET A 247 5.24 -1.39 -15.45
C MET A 247 4.35 -0.27 -14.88
N ASN A 248 4.91 0.91 -14.68
CA ASN A 248 4.16 2.13 -14.38
C ASN A 248 3.68 2.82 -15.66
N MET A 249 2.81 3.82 -15.55
CA MET A 249 2.39 4.63 -16.70
C MET A 249 3.47 5.67 -17.04
N VAL A 250 4.56 5.18 -17.63
CA VAL A 250 5.77 5.96 -17.94
C VAL A 250 6.30 5.58 -19.31
N ASP A 251 6.75 6.56 -20.08
CA ASP A 251 7.48 6.31 -21.33
C ASP A 251 8.97 6.14 -21.00
N PRO A 252 9.59 4.98 -21.28
CA PRO A 252 10.99 4.71 -20.96
C PRO A 252 11.98 5.63 -21.71
N ARG A 253 11.55 6.38 -22.73
CA ARG A 253 12.40 7.35 -23.46
C ARG A 253 12.48 8.71 -22.77
N THR A 254 11.50 9.04 -21.92
CA THR A 254 11.43 10.35 -21.24
C THR A 254 11.54 10.22 -19.73
N PHE A 255 11.19 9.05 -19.18
CA PHE A 255 11.20 8.82 -17.75
C PHE A 255 12.60 8.50 -17.24
N LYS A 256 13.10 9.30 -16.30
CA LYS A 256 14.32 9.04 -15.51
C LYS A 256 15.54 8.59 -16.34
N GLN A 257 15.83 9.28 -17.43
CA GLN A 257 16.99 8.99 -18.28
C GLN A 257 18.33 9.08 -17.51
N ASP A 258 18.38 9.93 -16.48
CA ASP A 258 19.60 10.19 -15.70
C ASP A 258 19.70 9.35 -14.41
N SER A 259 18.79 8.38 -14.21
CA SER A 259 18.78 7.53 -13.01
C SER A 259 19.43 6.17 -13.30
N GLY A 260 20.75 6.17 -13.48
CA GLY A 260 21.59 4.97 -13.49
C GLY A 260 21.93 4.50 -12.08
#